data_AF-A0A7S0SW23-F1
#
_entry.id   AF-A0A7S0SW23-F1
#
_cell.length_a   1.000
_cell.length_b   1.000
_cell.length_c   1.000
_cell.angle_alpha   90.00
_cell.angle_beta   90.00
_cell.angle_gamma   90.00
#
_symmetry.space_group_name_H-M   'P 1'
#
loop_
_entity.id
_entity.type
_entity.pdbx_description
1 polymer ?
#
loop_
_entity_poly.entity_id
_entity_poly.type
_entity_poly.pdbx_seq_one_letter_code
_entity_poly.pdbx_strand_id
1 'polypeptide(L)'
;KQLTNQLPFIIDSDILKLYPNETLQELCNQINIPFDSNQLVWPSGSKPCDGLWAKYWYDSVHQSTGFNSYESANLSNESNNSLVSPLTVEQLDLYRDALPIYQLIHRNAIGVNKLNPGSSINSFYSNYQTNYLTTTLPDPRNENIVIWVGNQLLPREYAK
;
A
#
# COMPACT_ATOMS: atom_id res chain seq x y z
N LYS A 1 17.05 -0.04 -16.42
CA LYS A 1 16.52 -1.02 -15.43
C LYS A 1 15.92 -2.17 -16.22
N GLN A 2 16.29 -3.42 -15.91
CA GLN A 2 15.71 -4.61 -16.52
C GLN A 2 14.41 -4.93 -15.78
N LEU A 3 13.30 -5.04 -16.49
CA LEU A 3 12.01 -5.45 -15.91
C LEU A 3 12.01 -6.98 -15.80
N THR A 4 11.65 -7.51 -14.63
CA THR A 4 11.75 -8.94 -14.32
C THR A 4 10.48 -9.73 -14.69
N ASN A 5 9.42 -9.06 -15.15
CA ASN A 5 8.08 -9.62 -15.38
C ASN A 5 7.49 -10.39 -14.17
N GLN A 6 8.07 -10.23 -12.98
CA GLN A 6 7.57 -10.79 -11.73
C GLN A 6 6.82 -9.70 -10.98
N LEU A 7 5.69 -10.08 -10.35
CA LEU A 7 5.00 -9.19 -9.43
C LEU A 7 5.94 -8.87 -8.25
N PRO A 8 6.04 -7.59 -7.85
CA PRO A 8 6.82 -7.22 -6.66
C PRO A 8 6.17 -7.82 -5.42
N PHE A 9 6.98 -8.04 -4.38
CA PHE A 9 6.45 -8.34 -3.05
C PHE A 9 5.71 -7.12 -2.53
N ILE A 10 4.43 -7.30 -2.20
CA ILE A 10 3.54 -6.24 -1.74
C ILE A 10 3.25 -6.47 -0.27
N ILE A 11 3.36 -5.40 0.53
CA ILE A 11 3.04 -5.42 1.96
C ILE A 11 1.96 -4.37 2.20
N ASP A 12 0.89 -4.79 2.84
CA ASP A 12 -0.13 -3.90 3.36
C ASP A 12 0.34 -3.33 4.72
N SER A 13 0.35 -2.01 4.87
CA SER A 13 0.87 -1.35 6.07
C SER A 13 0.01 -1.62 7.31
N ASP A 14 -1.30 -1.77 7.15
CA ASP A 14 -2.21 -2.01 8.25
C ASP A 14 -2.07 -3.46 8.73
N ILE A 15 -1.93 -4.40 7.80
CA ILE A 15 -1.64 -5.81 8.14
C ILE A 15 -0.26 -5.94 8.78
N LEU A 16 0.77 -5.29 8.26
CA LEU A 16 2.11 -5.30 8.87
C LEU A 16 2.05 -4.75 10.30
N LYS A 17 1.27 -3.70 10.54
CA LYS A 17 1.12 -3.12 11.88
C LYS A 17 0.38 -4.06 12.84
N LEU A 18 -0.65 -4.77 12.37
CA LEU A 18 -1.45 -5.69 13.18
C LEU A 18 -0.75 -7.02 13.45
N TYR A 19 -0.02 -7.55 12.45
CA TYR A 19 0.62 -8.86 12.45
C TYR A 19 2.08 -8.76 11.98
N PRO A 20 2.95 -8.02 12.69
CA PRO A 20 4.29 -7.69 12.21
C PRO A 20 5.19 -8.92 12.10
N ASN A 21 5.12 -9.83 13.08
CA ASN A 21 5.93 -11.04 13.08
C ASN A 21 5.56 -11.96 11.91
N GLU A 22 4.27 -12.24 11.73
CA GLU A 22 3.75 -13.11 10.69
C GLU A 22 4.03 -12.55 9.29
N THR A 23 3.81 -11.25 9.11
CA THR A 23 4.02 -10.56 7.82
C THR A 23 5.49 -10.57 7.43
N LEU A 24 6.39 -10.27 8.37
CA LEU A 24 7.83 -10.23 8.10
C LEU A 24 8.44 -11.63 7.93
N GLN A 25 7.96 -12.64 8.66
CA GLN A 25 8.35 -14.04 8.42
C GLN A 25 7.99 -14.48 7.00
N GLU A 26 6.77 -14.21 6.56
CA GLU A 26 6.31 -14.54 5.21
C GLU A 26 7.14 -13.80 4.15
N LEU A 27 7.41 -12.51 4.35
CA LEU A 27 8.28 -11.74 3.46
C LEU A 27 9.68 -12.37 3.38
N CYS A 28 10.35 -12.59 4.52
CA CYS A 28 11.69 -13.16 4.59
C CYS A 28 11.77 -14.49 3.83
N ASN A 29 10.78 -15.37 4.01
CA ASN A 29 10.68 -16.63 3.29
C ASN A 29 10.58 -16.42 1.78
N GLN A 30 9.77 -15.47 1.30
CA GLN A 30 9.58 -15.20 -0.13
C GLN A 30 10.83 -14.60 -0.79
N ILE A 31 11.60 -13.76 -0.07
CA ILE A 31 12.84 -13.16 -0.59
C ILE A 31 14.09 -14.00 -0.29
N ASN A 32 13.93 -15.20 0.27
CA ASN A 32 15.01 -16.12 0.63
C ASN A 32 16.07 -15.52 1.57
N ILE A 33 15.63 -14.74 2.58
CA ILE A 33 16.51 -14.31 3.67
C ILE A 33 16.05 -14.91 5.01
N PRO A 34 16.97 -15.23 5.93
CA PRO A 34 16.59 -15.67 7.27
C PRO A 34 15.80 -14.57 8.01
N PHE A 35 14.73 -14.96 8.70
CA PHE A 35 14.03 -14.08 9.62
C PHE A 35 14.88 -13.81 10.87
N ASP A 36 15.00 -12.55 11.28
CA ASP A 36 15.63 -12.12 12.54
C ASP A 36 14.57 -11.46 13.43
N SER A 37 14.36 -11.94 14.66
CA SER A 37 13.39 -11.33 15.58
C SER A 37 13.77 -9.90 15.99
N ASN A 38 15.03 -9.50 15.85
CA ASN A 38 15.47 -8.12 16.08
C ASN A 38 14.85 -7.12 15.09
N GLN A 39 14.25 -7.57 13.99
CA GLN A 39 13.51 -6.67 13.09
C GLN A 39 12.19 -6.16 13.69
N LEU A 40 11.72 -6.78 14.79
CA LEU A 40 10.49 -6.37 15.50
C LEU A 40 10.75 -5.33 16.60
N VAL A 41 12.02 -5.15 17.01
CA VAL A 41 12.41 -4.28 18.12
C VAL A 41 13.69 -3.53 17.73
N TRP A 42 13.67 -2.21 17.83
CA TRP A 42 14.81 -1.38 17.45
C TRP A 42 15.10 -0.31 18.51
N PRO A 43 16.35 0.21 18.59
CA PRO A 43 16.64 1.36 19.43
C PRO A 43 15.92 2.60 18.90
N SER A 44 15.43 3.43 19.81
CA SER A 44 14.96 4.77 19.49
C SER A 44 16.12 5.68 19.08
N GLY A 45 15.79 6.74 18.36
CA GLY A 45 16.68 7.79 17.91
C GLY A 45 16.91 7.78 16.40
N SER A 46 17.68 8.77 15.97
CA SER A 46 18.07 8.94 14.56
C SER A 46 19.07 7.88 14.12
N LYS A 47 18.93 7.43 12.87
CA LYS A 47 19.89 6.54 12.21
C LYS A 47 20.87 7.35 11.36
N PRO A 48 22.11 6.87 11.16
CA PRO A 48 23.09 7.56 10.31
C PRO A 48 22.64 7.77 8.86
N CYS A 49 21.71 6.94 8.38
CA CYS A 49 21.11 7.04 7.05
C CYS A 49 19.93 8.01 6.97
N ASP A 50 19.54 8.64 8.08
CA ASP A 50 18.44 9.59 8.10
C ASP A 50 18.86 10.88 7.40
N GLY A 51 18.23 11.14 6.25
CA GLY A 51 18.52 12.32 5.43
C GLY A 51 17.98 13.63 6.02
N LEU A 52 18.08 14.70 5.24
CA LEU A 52 17.68 16.06 5.64
C LEU A 52 16.21 16.19 6.10
N TRP A 53 15.33 15.27 5.67
CA TRP A 53 13.91 15.24 6.03
C TRP A 53 13.64 14.76 7.45
N ALA A 54 14.62 14.14 8.11
CA ALA A 54 14.42 13.51 9.41
C ALA A 54 13.92 14.48 10.48
N LYS A 55 14.51 15.68 10.54
CA LYS A 55 14.12 16.75 11.46
C LYS A 55 12.70 17.32 11.25
N TYR A 56 12.04 16.95 10.16
CA TYR A 56 10.70 17.42 9.83
C TYR A 56 9.65 16.33 9.93
N TRP A 57 10.00 15.09 9.59
CA TRP A 57 9.02 14.00 9.39
C TRP A 57 9.24 12.78 10.29
N TYR A 58 10.41 12.62 10.93
CA TYR A 58 10.79 11.35 11.57
C TYR A 58 10.70 11.37 13.10
N ASP A 59 10.18 12.43 13.72
CA ASP A 59 10.05 12.52 15.18
C ASP A 59 9.32 11.30 15.77
N SER A 60 8.21 10.86 15.16
CA SER A 60 7.46 9.68 15.62
C SER A 60 8.23 8.37 15.38
N VAL A 61 8.93 8.25 14.25
CA VAL A 61 9.75 7.08 13.92
C VAL A 61 10.94 6.97 14.87
N HIS A 62 11.61 8.08 15.18
CA HIS A 62 12.73 8.13 16.12
C HIS A 62 12.30 7.79 17.55
N GLN A 63 11.06 8.07 17.94
CA GLN A 63 10.55 7.69 19.25
C GLN A 63 10.12 6.21 19.34
N SER A 64 9.88 5.56 18.20
CA SER A 64 9.46 4.16 18.16
C SER A 64 10.62 3.20 18.50
N THR A 65 10.29 2.08 19.14
CA THR A 65 11.24 1.00 19.46
C THR A 65 10.80 -0.37 18.94
N GLY A 66 9.78 -0.39 18.09
CA GLY A 66 9.13 -1.59 17.58
C GLY A 66 7.79 -1.25 16.95
N PHE A 67 7.07 -2.27 16.49
CA PHE A 67 5.67 -2.11 16.11
C PHE A 67 4.84 -1.90 17.36
N ASN A 68 4.02 -0.83 17.39
CA ASN A 68 3.11 -0.61 18.51
C ASN A 68 2.16 -1.81 18.61
N SER A 69 2.10 -2.43 19.79
CA SER A 69 1.03 -3.39 20.08
C SER A 69 -0.29 -2.68 19.87
N TYR A 70 -1.13 -3.21 18.98
CA TYR A 70 -2.51 -2.78 18.87
C TYR A 70 -3.21 -3.24 20.16
N GLU A 71 -3.01 -2.51 21.27
CA GLU A 71 -4.08 -2.42 22.26
C GLU A 71 -5.27 -1.96 21.45
N SER A 72 -6.35 -2.73 21.51
CA SER A 72 -7.61 -2.50 20.83
C SER A 72 -8.08 -1.08 21.08
N ALA A 73 -7.54 -0.13 20.32
CA ALA A 73 -8.03 1.22 20.22
C ALA A 73 -9.30 1.08 19.39
N ASN A 74 -10.33 0.61 20.08
CA ASN A 74 -11.71 0.91 19.79
C ASN A 74 -12.13 0.65 18.34
N LEU A 75 -12.23 -0.65 17.97
CA LEU A 75 -13.27 -1.08 17.00
C LEU A 75 -14.69 -0.70 17.47
N SER A 76 -14.85 -0.26 18.72
CA SER A 76 -15.99 0.48 19.23
C SER A 76 -15.68 1.99 19.25
N ASN A 77 -15.78 2.69 18.11
CA ASN A 77 -16.14 4.13 18.01
C ASN A 77 -16.03 4.72 16.57
N GLU A 78 -16.03 3.92 15.51
CA GLU A 78 -16.40 4.40 14.16
C GLU A 78 -17.92 4.25 13.89
N SER A 79 -18.73 4.38 14.95
CA SER A 79 -20.10 4.88 14.86
C SER A 79 -20.15 6.42 14.87
N ASN A 80 -19.00 7.09 14.81
CA ASN A 80 -18.95 8.46 14.35
C ASN A 80 -19.03 8.43 12.82
N ASN A 81 -20.24 8.59 12.31
CA ASN A 81 -20.54 9.19 11.01
C ASN A 81 -19.67 10.44 10.81
N SER A 82 -18.39 10.27 10.51
CA SER A 82 -17.60 11.35 9.94
C SER A 82 -18.18 11.51 8.56
N LEU A 83 -18.86 12.63 8.36
CA LEU A 83 -19.51 13.03 7.13
C LEU A 83 -18.54 12.86 5.96
N VAL A 84 -18.52 11.66 5.36
CA VAL A 84 -17.84 11.43 4.09
C VAL A 84 -18.65 12.24 3.11
N SER A 85 -18.19 13.45 2.85
CA SER A 85 -18.77 14.27 1.80
C SER A 85 -18.76 13.41 0.53
N PRO A 86 -19.89 13.31 -0.18
CA PRO A 86 -19.93 12.52 -1.40
C PRO A 86 -18.79 12.99 -2.31
N LEU A 87 -18.05 12.03 -2.86
CA LEU A 87 -16.96 12.33 -3.77
C LEU A 87 -17.49 13.21 -4.91
N THR A 88 -16.73 14.25 -5.24
CA THR A 88 -16.98 15.04 -6.45
C THR A 88 -16.88 14.15 -7.69
N VAL A 89 -17.43 14.60 -8.83
CA VAL A 89 -17.38 13.83 -10.08
C VAL A 89 -15.93 13.53 -10.47
N GLU A 90 -15.04 14.50 -10.33
CA GLU A 90 -13.62 14.37 -10.61
C GLU A 90 -12.94 13.32 -9.70
N GLN A 91 -13.29 13.31 -8.42
CA GLN A 91 -12.79 12.31 -7.47
C GLN A 91 -13.35 10.91 -7.75
N LEU A 92 -14.59 10.81 -8.24
CA LEU A 92 -15.19 9.54 -8.63
C LEU A 92 -14.50 8.93 -9.84
N ASP A 93 -14.14 9.75 -10.82
CA ASP A 93 -13.42 9.28 -12.00
C ASP A 93 -12.01 8.80 -11.63
N LEU A 94 -11.27 9.58 -10.82
CA LEU A 94 -9.99 9.15 -10.26
C LEU A 94 -10.11 7.85 -9.46
N TYR A 95 -11.15 7.73 -8.63
CA TYR A 95 -11.40 6.52 -7.86
C TYR A 95 -11.64 5.32 -8.78
N ARG A 96 -12.48 5.46 -9.81
CA ARG A 96 -12.75 4.38 -10.78
C ARG A 96 -11.49 3.95 -11.52
N ASP A 97 -10.63 4.89 -11.88
CA ASP A 97 -9.37 4.61 -12.59
C ASP A 97 -8.34 3.91 -11.68
N ALA A 98 -8.26 4.32 -10.41
CA ALA A 98 -7.31 3.75 -9.45
C ALA A 98 -7.76 2.40 -8.87
N LEU A 99 -9.07 2.15 -8.79
CA LEU A 99 -9.63 0.99 -8.10
C LEU A 99 -9.11 -0.35 -8.63
N PRO A 100 -9.04 -0.63 -9.95
CA PRO A 100 -8.51 -1.90 -10.45
C PRO A 100 -7.04 -2.12 -10.06
N ILE A 101 -6.24 -1.05 -10.04
CA ILE A 101 -4.82 -1.10 -9.64
C ILE A 101 -4.71 -1.36 -8.15
N TYR A 102 -5.48 -0.63 -7.34
CA TYR A 102 -5.54 -0.85 -5.89
C TYR A 102 -5.94 -2.29 -5.57
N GLN A 103 -7.00 -2.81 -6.20
CA GLN A 103 -7.45 -4.20 -5.99
C GLN A 103 -6.40 -5.22 -6.41
N LEU A 104 -5.68 -4.97 -7.51
CA LEU A 104 -4.55 -5.80 -7.94
C LEU A 104 -3.44 -5.82 -6.88
N ILE A 105 -3.07 -4.67 -6.34
CA ILE A 105 -2.02 -4.58 -5.32
C ILE A 105 -2.50 -5.25 -4.03
N HIS A 106 -3.70 -4.89 -3.56
CA HIS A 106 -4.30 -5.36 -2.32
C HIS A 106 -4.44 -6.89 -2.30
N ARG A 107 -4.96 -7.52 -3.36
CA ARG A 107 -5.13 -8.98 -3.38
C ARG A 107 -3.82 -9.76 -3.38
N ASN A 108 -2.73 -9.14 -3.84
CA ASN A 108 -1.39 -9.73 -3.88
C ASN A 108 -0.53 -9.32 -2.69
N ALA A 109 -1.05 -8.52 -1.75
CA ALA A 109 -0.33 -8.16 -0.55
C ALA A 109 -0.20 -9.36 0.40
N ILE A 110 0.98 -9.48 0.99
CA ILE A 110 1.31 -10.52 1.96
C ILE A 110 0.33 -10.46 3.13
N GLY A 111 -0.24 -11.62 3.49
CA GLY A 111 -1.09 -11.75 4.66
C GLY A 111 -2.57 -11.38 4.49
N VAL A 112 -3.00 -10.69 3.42
CA VAL A 112 -4.40 -10.24 3.25
C VAL A 112 -5.42 -11.36 3.42
N ASN A 113 -5.25 -12.49 2.73
CA ASN A 113 -6.23 -13.58 2.78
C ASN A 113 -6.08 -14.53 3.99
N LYS A 114 -4.95 -14.48 4.70
CA LYS A 114 -4.58 -15.44 5.75
C LYS A 114 -4.64 -14.83 7.15
N LEU A 115 -4.22 -13.57 7.28
CA LEU A 115 -4.08 -12.85 8.54
C LEU A 115 -5.23 -11.86 8.77
N ASN A 116 -5.90 -11.41 7.70
CA ASN A 116 -7.07 -10.53 7.79
C ASN A 116 -8.29 -11.09 7.03
N PRO A 117 -8.94 -12.16 7.53
CA PRO A 117 -10.10 -12.78 6.87
C PRO A 117 -11.31 -11.84 6.76
N GLY A 118 -11.34 -10.76 7.57
CA GLY A 118 -12.35 -9.70 7.51
C GLY A 118 -12.17 -8.72 6.34
N SER A 119 -11.04 -8.77 5.63
CA SER A 119 -10.83 -8.11 4.32
C SER A 119 -11.65 -8.83 3.24
N SER A 120 -12.97 -8.90 3.44
CA SER A 120 -13.94 -9.44 2.49
C SER A 120 -14.16 -8.46 1.34
N ILE A 121 -13.11 -8.21 0.56
CA ILE A 121 -13.27 -7.73 -0.83
C ILE A 121 -14.03 -8.79 -1.66
N ASN A 122 -14.04 -10.05 -1.22
CA ASN A 122 -14.70 -11.14 -1.94
C ASN A 122 -16.24 -11.10 -1.93
N SER A 123 -16.94 -10.40 -1.03
CA SER A 123 -18.42 -10.45 -1.01
C SER A 123 -19.11 -9.33 -1.80
N PHE A 124 -18.48 -8.16 -1.96
CA PHE A 124 -19.07 -7.05 -2.72
C PHE A 124 -18.58 -6.99 -4.18
N TYR A 125 -17.36 -7.42 -4.47
CA TYR A 125 -16.74 -7.25 -5.79
C TYR A 125 -16.81 -8.49 -6.69
N SER A 126 -17.27 -9.64 -6.17
CA SER A 126 -17.46 -10.88 -6.95
C SER A 126 -18.55 -10.78 -8.04
N ASN A 127 -19.41 -9.75 -7.98
CA ASN A 127 -20.40 -9.48 -9.03
C ASN A 127 -19.85 -8.64 -10.20
N TYR A 128 -18.68 -8.01 -10.04
CA TYR A 128 -17.96 -7.45 -11.18
C TYR A 128 -17.14 -8.57 -11.80
N GLN A 129 -17.72 -9.25 -12.79
CA GLN A 129 -16.95 -10.13 -13.67
C GLN A 129 -15.74 -9.33 -14.19
N THR A 130 -14.56 -9.64 -13.67
CA THR A 130 -13.30 -9.15 -14.21
C THR A 130 -13.08 -9.84 -15.55
N ASN A 131 -13.73 -9.33 -16.59
CA ASN A 131 -13.21 -9.48 -17.94
C ASN A 131 -11.91 -8.69 -17.95
N TYR A 132 -10.80 -9.39 -17.72
CA TYR A 132 -9.46 -8.86 -17.89
C TYR A 132 -9.33 -8.35 -19.34
N LEU A 133 -9.53 -7.04 -19.54
CA LEU A 133 -8.98 -6.36 -20.69
C LEU A 133 -7.47 -6.35 -20.48
N THR A 134 -6.80 -7.33 -21.10
CA THR A 134 -5.35 -7.31 -21.29
C THR A 134 -5.02 -6.13 -22.20
N THR A 135 -4.85 -4.94 -21.62
CA THR A 135 -4.21 -3.83 -22.31
C THR A 135 -2.71 -4.10 -22.32
N THR A 136 -2.18 -4.41 -23.51
CA THR A 136 -0.75 -4.46 -23.76
C THR A 136 -0.23 -3.03 -23.91
N LEU A 137 0.93 -2.75 -23.33
CA LEU A 137 1.58 -1.43 -23.34
C LEU A 137 2.57 -1.32 -24.54
N PRO A 138 2.43 -0.35 -25.50
CA PRO A 138 3.22 -0.17 -26.74
C PRO A 138 4.77 -0.04 -26.75
N ASP A 139 5.49 0.46 -25.75
CA ASP A 139 6.96 0.27 -25.61
C ASP A 139 7.41 0.35 -24.14
N PRO A 140 8.19 -0.64 -23.65
CA PRO A 140 8.05 -1.19 -22.31
C PRO A 140 8.75 -0.41 -21.20
N ARG A 141 9.26 0.80 -21.44
CA ARG A 141 10.11 1.51 -20.46
C ARG A 141 9.57 2.83 -19.92
N ASN A 142 8.64 3.52 -20.58
CA ASN A 142 8.19 4.85 -20.11
C ASN A 142 6.81 5.31 -20.61
N GLU A 143 6.01 4.52 -21.30
CA GLU A 143 4.78 5.05 -21.92
C GLU A 143 3.69 5.52 -20.92
N ASN A 144 3.76 5.13 -19.64
CA ASN A 144 2.70 5.33 -18.64
C ASN A 144 3.02 6.35 -17.53
N ILE A 145 4.04 7.19 -17.70
CA ILE A 145 4.24 8.28 -16.73
C ILE A 145 3.38 9.47 -17.17
N VAL A 146 2.09 9.32 -16.86
CA VAL A 146 1.10 10.39 -16.90
C VAL A 146 1.19 11.19 -15.61
N ILE A 147 1.20 12.51 -15.75
CA ILE A 147 1.17 13.44 -14.63
C ILE A 147 -0.10 14.27 -14.71
N TRP A 148 -0.64 14.58 -13.54
CA TRP A 148 -1.87 15.32 -13.41
C TRP A 148 -1.59 16.81 -13.66
N VAL A 149 -2.18 17.40 -14.71
CA VAL A 149 -2.09 18.83 -15.03
C VAL A 149 -3.49 19.38 -15.17
N GLY A 150 -3.93 20.22 -14.23
CA GLY A 150 -5.31 20.70 -14.17
C GLY A 150 -6.28 19.54 -13.87
N ASN A 151 -7.16 19.22 -14.82
CA ASN A 151 -8.18 18.16 -14.71
C ASN A 151 -7.96 16.98 -15.69
N GLN A 152 -6.73 16.76 -16.16
CA GLN A 152 -6.42 15.69 -17.10
C GLN A 152 -5.06 15.04 -16.84
N LEU A 153 -4.96 13.75 -17.12
CA LEU A 153 -3.73 12.97 -17.14
C LEU A 153 -3.05 13.16 -18.49
N LEU A 154 -1.90 13.83 -18.49
CA LEU A 154 -1.13 14.07 -19.69
C LEU A 154 0.21 13.35 -19.61
N PRO A 155 0.76 12.87 -20.74
CA PRO A 155 2.14 12.42 -20.78
C PRO A 155 3.05 13.54 -20.31
N ARG A 156 4.05 13.18 -19.49
CA ARG A 156 4.98 14.12 -18.85
C ARG A 156 5.59 15.17 -19.79
N GLU A 157 5.79 14.84 -21.06
CA GLU A 157 6.34 15.74 -22.08
C GLU A 157 5.44 16.94 -22.43
N TYR A 158 4.13 16.86 -22.13
CA TYR A 158 3.16 17.94 -22.40
C TYR A 158 2.85 18.81 -21.18
N ALA A 159 3.45 18.54 -20.02
CA ALA A 159 3.35 19.42 -18.86
C ALA A 159 4.38 20.55 -18.95
N LYS A 160 3.96 21.70 -19.49
CA LYS A 160 4.67 22.97 -19.36
C LYS A 160 4.10 23.80 -18.23
#